data_AF-A0A1U9QMV2-F1
#
_entry.id   AF-A0A1U9QMV2-F1
#
_cell.length_a   1.000
_cell.length_b   1.000
_cell.length_c   1.000
_cell.angle_alpha   90.00
_cell.angle_beta   90.00
_cell.angle_gamma   90.00
#
_symmetry.space_group_name_H-M   'P 1'
#
loop_
_entity.id
_entity.type
_entity.pdbx_description
1 polymer ?
#
loop_
_entity_poly.entity_id
_entity_poly.type
_entity_poly.pdbx_seq_one_letter_code
_entity_poly.pdbx_strand_id
1 'polypeptide(L)'
;MSKGSRSLAASFALAVGLALSTATDAAAADGWQAATQDSGYNNGYAKYCSYSGDQVLFDTGQGCFQPYGDWVWIRDLDANGIPVGVSWSYYPPNGGASRHGLIYNSAGKDSGWGSVNKNFVEGGTFSWQTCEVNVSAGTVYGATCSESRSRPS
;
A
#
# COMPACT_ATOMS: atom_id res chain seq x y z
N MET A 1 54.19 20.21 50.85
CA MET A 1 53.27 21.29 51.28
C MET A 1 51.96 21.13 50.53
N SER A 2 50.89 20.97 51.29
CA SER A 2 49.50 20.84 50.85
C SER A 2 48.94 22.16 50.29
N LYS A 3 48.01 22.06 49.32
CA LYS A 3 46.90 22.96 48.92
C LYS A 3 46.43 22.52 47.52
N GLY A 4 45.19 22.18 47.21
CA GLY A 4 43.90 22.41 47.84
C GLY A 4 42.99 23.20 46.90
N SER A 5 41.96 22.51 46.35
CA SER A 5 40.68 23.08 45.86
C SER A 5 40.71 23.83 44.49
N ARG A 6 39.68 23.89 43.63
CA ARG A 6 38.21 23.82 43.76
C ARG A 6 37.55 23.33 42.45
N SER A 7 36.43 22.63 42.60
CA SER A 7 35.46 22.25 41.57
C SER A 7 34.81 23.44 40.85
N LEU A 8 34.50 23.26 39.57
CA LEU A 8 33.33 23.86 38.89
C LEU A 8 32.77 22.81 37.92
N ALA A 9 31.72 22.12 38.35
CA ALA A 9 30.92 21.24 37.50
C ALA A 9 29.84 22.08 36.82
N ALA A 10 29.88 22.20 35.50
CA ALA A 10 28.83 22.82 34.70
C ALA A 10 27.85 21.72 34.25
N SER A 11 26.64 21.73 34.82
CA SER A 11 25.56 20.82 34.45
C SER A 11 24.94 21.26 33.11
N PHE A 12 25.20 20.50 32.04
CA PHE A 12 24.44 20.60 30.80
C PHE A 12 23.17 19.74 30.92
N ALA A 13 22.02 20.39 31.15
CA ALA A 13 20.71 19.74 31.04
C ALA A 13 20.38 19.54 29.56
N LEU A 14 20.61 18.33 29.05
CA LEU A 14 20.18 17.92 27.72
C LEU A 14 18.68 17.56 27.77
N ALA A 15 17.82 18.50 27.44
CA ALA A 15 16.39 18.24 27.28
C ALA A 15 16.16 17.45 25.98
N VAL A 16 16.09 16.12 26.07
CA VAL A 16 15.64 15.26 24.99
C VAL A 16 14.12 15.42 24.87
N GLY A 17 13.70 16.31 23.98
CA GLY A 17 12.31 16.40 23.55
C GLY A 17 11.92 15.15 22.76
N LEU A 18 11.33 14.17 23.42
CA LEU A 18 10.63 13.07 22.76
C LEU A 18 9.40 13.65 22.05
N ALA A 19 9.53 13.94 20.77
CA ALA A 19 8.38 14.12 19.90
C ALA A 19 7.68 12.76 19.78
N LEU A 20 6.61 12.56 20.55
CA LEU A 20 5.67 11.48 20.29
C LEU A 20 5.00 11.78 18.95
N SER A 21 5.47 11.13 17.89
CA SER A 21 4.73 11.02 16.65
C SER A 21 3.42 10.32 16.98
N THR A 22 2.33 11.07 17.12
CA THR A 22 0.99 10.50 17.09
C THR A 22 0.86 9.85 15.71
N ALA A 23 0.91 8.52 15.66
CA ALA A 23 0.53 7.79 14.46
C ALA A 23 -0.91 8.21 14.15
N THR A 24 -1.08 9.09 13.18
CA THR A 24 -2.39 9.38 12.64
C THR A 24 -2.86 8.07 12.04
N ASP A 25 -4.01 7.57 12.50
CA ASP A 25 -4.68 6.45 11.83
C ASP A 25 -4.62 6.74 10.33
N ALA A 26 -4.08 5.80 9.56
CA ALA A 26 -3.97 5.95 8.12
C ALA A 26 -5.39 6.13 7.59
N ALA A 27 -5.81 7.38 7.44
CA ALA A 27 -7.05 7.73 6.78
C ALA A 27 -6.86 7.21 5.37
N ALA A 28 -7.57 6.14 5.08
CA ALA A 28 -7.44 5.47 3.83
C ALA A 28 -7.93 6.43 2.76
N ALA A 29 -6.99 7.07 2.09
CA ALA A 29 -7.34 8.05 1.10
C ALA A 29 -7.99 7.31 -0.07
N ASP A 30 -9.00 7.94 -0.65
CA ASP A 30 -9.66 7.49 -1.87
C ASP A 30 -8.92 8.10 -3.09
N GLY A 31 -9.25 7.66 -4.30
CA GLY A 31 -8.61 8.17 -5.53
C GLY A 31 -7.25 7.53 -5.85
N TRP A 32 -6.44 8.25 -6.65
CA TRP A 32 -5.17 7.76 -7.24
C TRP A 32 -4.00 7.90 -6.26
N GLN A 33 -3.31 6.79 -5.98
CA GLN A 33 -2.20 6.74 -5.03
C GLN A 33 -1.04 5.89 -5.54
N ALA A 34 0.18 6.40 -5.37
CA ALA A 34 1.38 5.64 -5.63
C ALA A 34 1.59 4.59 -4.52
N ALA A 35 1.90 3.36 -4.91
CA ALA A 35 2.37 2.34 -4.00
C ALA A 35 3.80 2.63 -3.53
N THR A 36 4.10 2.31 -2.27
CA THR A 36 5.47 2.37 -1.75
C THR A 36 6.12 1.01 -2.01
N GLN A 37 7.36 0.98 -2.53
CA GLN A 37 8.08 -0.27 -2.72
C GLN A 37 8.31 -0.97 -1.38
N ASP A 38 8.01 -2.26 -1.33
CA ASP A 38 7.91 -3.00 -0.08
C ASP A 38 8.32 -4.47 -0.25
N SER A 39 9.42 -4.85 0.41
CA SER A 39 9.89 -6.24 0.49
C SER A 39 9.04 -7.13 1.41
N GLY A 40 8.12 -6.54 2.18
CA GLY A 40 7.25 -7.18 3.17
C GLY A 40 6.14 -8.05 2.61
N TYR A 41 6.10 -8.28 1.28
CA TYR A 41 5.08 -9.14 0.67
C TYR A 41 5.02 -10.54 1.31
N ASN A 42 6.16 -11.12 1.73
CA ASN A 42 6.21 -12.45 2.37
C ASN A 42 6.08 -12.38 3.91
N ASN A 43 5.15 -11.59 4.44
CA ASN A 43 4.92 -11.38 5.88
C ASN A 43 4.13 -12.50 6.59
N GLY A 44 3.91 -13.66 5.97
CA GLY A 44 3.18 -14.79 6.57
C GLY A 44 1.65 -14.69 6.58
N TYR A 45 1.06 -13.58 6.12
CA TYR A 45 -0.39 -13.43 5.98
C TYR A 45 -0.89 -13.82 4.59
N ALA A 46 -2.08 -14.43 4.55
CA ALA A 46 -2.74 -14.84 3.31
C ALA A 46 -3.06 -13.64 2.42
N LYS A 47 -2.86 -13.83 1.11
CA LYS A 47 -3.12 -12.82 0.08
C LYS A 47 -3.99 -13.44 -0.99
N TYR A 48 -4.96 -12.66 -1.47
CA TYR A 48 -5.83 -13.04 -2.56
C TYR A 48 -5.45 -12.17 -3.74
N CYS A 49 -4.91 -12.80 -4.78
CA CYS A 49 -4.44 -12.09 -5.95
C CYS A 49 -5.48 -12.12 -7.07
N SER A 50 -5.46 -11.12 -7.94
CA SER A 50 -6.21 -11.11 -9.21
C SER A 50 -5.90 -12.35 -10.06
N TYR A 51 -4.75 -12.99 -9.84
CA TYR A 51 -4.32 -14.23 -10.49
C TYR A 51 -4.59 -15.51 -9.67
N SER A 52 -5.22 -16.52 -10.29
CA SER A 52 -5.16 -17.93 -9.86
C SER A 52 -5.44 -18.88 -11.04
N GLY A 53 -4.47 -19.13 -11.92
CA GLY A 53 -4.54 -20.20 -12.94
C GLY A 53 -4.00 -19.82 -14.34
N ASP A 54 -3.81 -20.84 -15.19
CA ASP A 54 -3.17 -20.84 -16.53
C ASP A 54 -3.82 -19.95 -17.62
N GLN A 55 -4.70 -19.02 -17.26
CA GLN A 55 -5.36 -18.11 -18.18
C GLN A 55 -4.54 -16.80 -18.27
N VAL A 56 -3.45 -16.88 -19.03
CA VAL A 56 -2.51 -15.80 -19.37
C VAL A 56 -3.13 -14.85 -20.40
N LEU A 57 -4.27 -14.23 -20.10
CA LEU A 57 -4.82 -13.24 -21.03
C LEU A 57 -4.19 -11.85 -20.83
N PHE A 58 -3.72 -11.51 -19.62
CA PHE A 58 -3.15 -10.20 -19.30
C PHE A 58 -2.01 -10.32 -18.26
N ASP A 59 -0.81 -10.66 -18.74
CA ASP A 59 0.43 -10.82 -17.94
C ASP A 59 1.10 -9.46 -17.58
N THR A 60 0.34 -8.37 -17.56
CA THR A 60 0.91 -7.02 -17.40
C THR A 60 1.18 -6.68 -15.95
N GLY A 61 0.38 -7.17 -15.00
CA GLY A 61 0.59 -6.91 -13.57
C GLY A 61 -0.15 -7.86 -12.65
N GLN A 62 0.20 -7.83 -11.36
CA GLN A 62 -0.48 -8.59 -10.32
C GLN A 62 -0.84 -7.70 -9.15
N GLY A 63 -2.12 -7.73 -8.78
CA GLY A 63 -2.66 -7.05 -7.61
C GLY A 63 -3.20 -8.05 -6.59
N CYS A 64 -2.86 -7.88 -5.32
CA CYS A 64 -3.36 -8.75 -4.25
C CYS A 64 -3.92 -7.95 -3.09
N PHE A 65 -4.97 -8.49 -2.48
CA PHE A 65 -5.50 -7.99 -1.22
C PHE A 65 -5.13 -8.94 -0.08
N GLN A 66 -4.59 -8.38 1.00
CA GLN A 66 -4.33 -9.03 2.26
C GLN A 66 -5.35 -8.49 3.28
N PRO A 67 -6.41 -9.25 3.61
CA PRO A 67 -7.45 -8.77 4.53
C PRO A 67 -6.88 -8.43 5.91
N TYR A 68 -5.95 -9.25 6.41
CA TYR A 68 -5.29 -8.96 7.67
C TYR A 68 -4.44 -7.69 7.57
N GLY A 69 -4.95 -6.59 8.12
CA GLY A 69 -4.34 -5.27 8.07
C GLY A 69 -4.62 -4.49 6.77
N ASP A 70 -5.55 -4.92 5.92
CA ASP A 70 -6.01 -4.16 4.73
C ASP A 70 -4.92 -3.66 3.79
N TRP A 71 -3.97 -4.53 3.47
CA TRP A 71 -2.90 -4.20 2.54
C TRP A 71 -3.29 -4.56 1.12
N VAL A 72 -3.12 -3.59 0.23
CA VAL A 72 -3.19 -3.81 -1.21
C VAL A 72 -1.76 -3.84 -1.74
N TRP A 73 -1.41 -4.96 -2.38
CA TRP A 73 -0.12 -5.24 -2.97
C TRP A 73 -0.22 -5.14 -4.48
N ILE A 74 0.80 -4.60 -5.13
CA ILE A 74 0.86 -4.51 -6.58
C ILE A 74 2.28 -4.69 -7.09
N ARG A 75 2.45 -5.50 -8.13
CA ARG A 75 3.70 -5.56 -8.89
C ARG A 75 3.43 -5.55 -10.38
N ASP A 76 4.38 -5.01 -11.10
CA ASP A 76 4.46 -5.09 -12.54
C ASP A 76 5.03 -6.46 -12.93
N LEU A 77 4.45 -7.07 -13.97
CA LEU A 77 4.86 -8.36 -14.50
C LEU A 77 5.43 -8.24 -15.93
N ASP A 78 5.34 -7.10 -16.59
CA ASP A 78 5.80 -6.89 -17.96
C ASP A 78 6.85 -5.77 -18.06
N ALA A 79 7.92 -5.99 -18.82
CA ALA A 79 9.02 -5.03 -18.95
C ALA A 79 8.75 -4.00 -20.07
N ASN A 80 7.52 -3.46 -20.15
CA ASN A 80 7.08 -2.58 -21.23
C ASN A 80 7.14 -1.09 -20.88
N GLY A 81 7.45 -0.76 -19.61
CA GLY A 81 7.55 0.62 -19.12
C GLY A 81 6.20 1.29 -18.85
N ILE A 82 5.10 0.55 -18.93
CA ILE A 82 3.75 1.03 -18.64
C ILE A 82 3.44 0.74 -17.16
N PRO A 83 3.06 1.76 -16.35
CA PRO A 83 2.67 1.52 -14.97
C PRO A 83 1.46 0.60 -14.86
N VAL A 84 1.41 -0.17 -13.77
CA VAL A 84 0.25 -1.01 -13.42
C VAL A 84 -0.53 -0.41 -12.26
N GLY A 85 -1.82 -0.72 -12.17
CA GLY A 85 -2.71 -0.24 -11.13
C GLY A 85 -3.71 -1.30 -10.63
N VAL A 86 -4.04 -1.23 -9.35
CA VAL A 86 -5.19 -1.89 -8.74
C VAL A 86 -6.31 -0.88 -8.63
N SER A 87 -7.32 -1.02 -9.48
CA SER A 87 -8.58 -0.29 -9.36
C SER A 87 -9.46 -1.04 -8.36
N TRP A 88 -9.97 -0.32 -7.35
CA TRP A 88 -10.66 -0.95 -6.23
C TRP A 88 -11.92 -0.19 -5.80
N SER A 89 -12.83 -0.95 -5.21
CA SER A 89 -14.03 -0.49 -4.53
C SER A 89 -14.13 -1.21 -3.19
N TYR A 90 -14.57 -0.50 -2.16
CA TYR A 90 -14.83 -1.03 -0.85
C TYR A 90 -16.26 -0.71 -0.42
N TYR A 91 -16.99 -1.74 -0.02
CA TYR A 91 -18.37 -1.67 0.41
C TYR A 91 -18.44 -1.98 1.92
N PRO A 92 -18.63 -0.97 2.78
CA PRO A 92 -18.71 -1.19 4.22
C PRO A 92 -19.95 -2.02 4.59
N PRO A 93 -19.91 -2.71 5.74
CA PRO A 93 -21.10 -3.36 6.27
C PRO A 93 -22.15 -2.30 6.64
N ASN A 94 -23.43 -2.71 6.67
CA ASN A 94 -24.54 -1.91 7.18
C ASN A 94 -24.80 -0.57 6.43
N GLY A 95 -24.40 -0.46 5.16
CA GLY A 95 -24.80 0.65 4.29
C GLY A 95 -24.03 1.96 4.50
N GLY A 96 -22.82 1.89 5.05
CA GLY A 96 -21.90 3.03 5.04
C GLY A 96 -21.55 3.51 3.62
N ALA A 97 -20.92 4.68 3.51
CA ALA A 97 -20.49 5.20 2.21
C ALA A 97 -19.43 4.29 1.58
N SER A 98 -19.68 3.83 0.35
CA SER A 98 -18.70 3.07 -0.41
C SER A 98 -17.50 3.93 -0.77
N ARG A 99 -16.33 3.32 -0.78
CA ARG A 99 -15.05 3.96 -1.08
C ARG A 99 -14.46 3.37 -2.34
N HIS A 100 -13.70 4.16 -3.08
CA HIS A 100 -13.11 3.71 -4.33
C HIS A 100 -11.79 4.42 -4.61
N GLY A 101 -10.96 3.81 -5.44
CA GLY A 101 -9.73 4.44 -5.84
C GLY A 101 -8.88 3.57 -6.74
N LEU A 102 -7.64 4.02 -6.91
CA LEU A 102 -6.63 3.33 -7.69
C LEU A 102 -5.28 3.42 -6.99
N ILE A 103 -4.63 2.29 -6.84
CA ILE A 103 -3.24 2.22 -6.36
C ILE A 103 -2.36 1.84 -7.55
N TYR A 104 -1.33 2.62 -7.86
CA TYR A 104 -0.45 2.36 -9.01
C TYR A 104 1.01 2.14 -8.60
N ASN A 105 1.73 1.38 -9.42
CA ASN A 105 3.17 1.17 -9.32
C ASN A 105 3.81 1.51 -10.67
N SER A 106 4.70 2.52 -10.66
CA SER A 106 5.45 2.99 -11.83
C SER A 106 6.94 2.61 -11.78
N ALA A 107 7.35 1.74 -10.85
CA ALA A 107 8.76 1.38 -10.66
C ALA A 107 9.24 0.27 -11.60
N GLY A 108 8.34 -0.32 -12.40
CA GLY A 108 8.66 -1.36 -13.38
C GLY A 108 8.82 -2.76 -12.77
N LYS A 109 8.81 -3.77 -13.66
CA LYS A 109 8.89 -5.21 -13.35
C LYS A 109 9.98 -5.59 -12.34
N ASP A 110 11.18 -5.04 -12.45
CA ASP A 110 12.34 -5.45 -11.64
C ASP A 110 12.32 -4.90 -10.19
N SER A 111 11.45 -3.94 -9.90
CA SER A 111 11.33 -3.33 -8.56
C SER A 111 10.59 -4.22 -7.56
N GLY A 112 9.86 -5.23 -8.03
CA GLY A 112 9.09 -6.13 -7.19
C GLY A 112 7.77 -5.54 -6.72
N TRP A 113 7.42 -5.79 -5.45
CA TRP A 113 6.13 -5.43 -4.89
C TRP A 113 6.12 -4.01 -4.32
N GLY A 114 5.05 -3.28 -4.61
CA GLY A 114 4.63 -2.11 -3.86
C GLY A 114 3.39 -2.40 -3.02
N SER A 115 3.18 -1.61 -1.97
CA SER A 115 2.04 -1.76 -1.05
C SER A 115 1.42 -0.42 -0.65
N VAL A 116 0.13 -0.45 -0.30
CA VAL A 116 -0.62 0.63 0.35
C VAL A 116 -1.55 0.02 1.40
N ASN A 117 -1.58 0.62 2.59
CA ASN A 117 -2.55 0.28 3.64
C ASN A 117 -3.84 1.10 3.46
N LYS A 118 -4.99 0.45 3.56
CA LYS A 118 -6.30 1.09 3.35
C LYS A 118 -7.27 1.00 4.53
N ASN A 119 -6.84 0.50 5.68
CA ASN A 119 -7.57 0.48 6.97
C ASN A 119 -9.10 0.56 6.81
N PHE A 120 -9.70 -0.55 6.39
CA PHE A 120 -11.13 -0.67 6.15
C PHE A 120 -11.85 -1.02 7.45
N VAL A 121 -13.17 -0.80 7.48
CA VAL A 121 -13.96 -1.31 8.61
C VAL A 121 -14.19 -2.81 8.43
N GLU A 122 -14.06 -3.56 9.52
CA GLU A 122 -14.24 -5.01 9.51
C GLU A 122 -15.60 -5.44 8.96
N GLY A 123 -15.63 -6.53 8.19
CA GLY A 123 -16.86 -7.12 7.65
C GLY A 123 -17.41 -6.44 6.40
N GLY A 124 -16.64 -5.53 5.81
CA GLY A 124 -16.92 -4.99 4.48
C GLY A 124 -16.49 -5.94 3.35
N THR A 125 -16.72 -5.53 2.12
CA THR A 125 -16.26 -6.25 0.92
C THR A 125 -15.33 -5.36 0.12
N PHE A 126 -14.11 -5.83 -0.08
CA PHE A 126 -13.14 -5.23 -0.99
C PHE A 126 -13.22 -5.92 -2.36
N SER A 127 -13.42 -5.14 -3.40
CA SER A 127 -13.48 -5.57 -4.80
C SER A 127 -12.36 -4.89 -5.59
N TRP A 128 -11.67 -5.61 -6.46
CA TRP A 128 -10.56 -5.07 -7.22
C TRP A 128 -10.30 -5.79 -8.54
N GLN A 129 -9.62 -5.07 -9.43
CA GLN A 129 -9.04 -5.58 -10.68
C GLN A 129 -7.67 -4.95 -10.89
N THR A 130 -6.78 -5.65 -11.57
CA THR A 130 -5.44 -5.17 -11.92
C THR A 130 -5.40 -4.81 -13.40
N CYS A 131 -4.90 -3.64 -13.76
CA CYS A 131 -4.82 -3.16 -15.13
C CYS A 131 -3.51 -2.41 -15.35
N GLU A 132 -3.12 -2.18 -16.59
CA GLU A 132 -2.19 -1.10 -16.92
C GLU A 132 -2.88 0.26 -16.76
N VAL A 133 -2.09 1.31 -16.46
CA VAL A 133 -2.60 2.66 -16.21
C VAL A 133 -1.75 3.74 -16.85
N ASN A 134 -2.41 4.83 -17.26
CA ASN A 134 -1.75 6.08 -17.60
C ASN A 134 -1.82 7.03 -16.40
N VAL A 135 -0.75 7.05 -15.59
CA VAL A 135 -0.67 7.89 -14.40
C VAL A 135 -0.78 9.38 -14.75
N SER A 136 -0.20 9.81 -15.87
CA SER A 136 -0.22 11.23 -16.28
C SER A 136 -1.60 11.71 -16.71
N ALA A 137 -2.41 10.83 -17.30
CA ALA A 137 -3.77 11.12 -17.72
C ALA A 137 -4.82 10.80 -16.65
N GLY A 138 -4.44 10.07 -15.59
CA GLY A 138 -5.38 9.58 -14.57
C GLY A 138 -6.39 8.57 -15.15
N THR A 139 -5.96 7.71 -16.09
CA THR A 139 -6.84 6.76 -16.77
C THR A 139 -6.34 5.32 -16.71
N VAL A 140 -7.28 4.38 -16.78
CA VAL A 140 -7.03 2.93 -16.82
C VAL A 140 -7.12 2.43 -18.26
N TYR A 141 -6.20 1.57 -18.69
CA TYR A 141 -6.30 0.89 -19.97
C TYR A 141 -7.25 -0.31 -19.83
N GLY A 142 -8.56 -0.07 -19.99
CA GLY A 142 -9.61 -1.08 -19.69
C GLY A 142 -9.44 -2.44 -20.38
N ALA A 143 -8.84 -2.48 -21.57
CA ALA A 143 -8.56 -3.72 -22.30
C ALA A 143 -7.48 -4.60 -21.67
N THR A 144 -6.74 -4.09 -20.68
CA THR A 144 -5.65 -4.78 -19.98
C THR A 144 -6.06 -5.26 -18.58
N CYS A 145 -7.31 -5.00 -18.20
CA CYS A 145 -7.79 -5.33 -16.87
C CYS A 145 -8.01 -6.83 -16.70
N SER A 146 -7.55 -7.35 -15.57
CA SER A 146 -7.92 -8.66 -15.07
C SER A 146 -9.43 -8.73 -14.82
N GLU A 147 -9.94 -9.96 -14.67
CA GLU A 147 -11.25 -10.14 -14.06
C GLU A 147 -11.31 -9.49 -12.67
N SER A 148 -12.50 -9.01 -12.31
CA SER A 148 -12.75 -8.46 -10.98
C SER A 148 -12.79 -9.57 -9.93
N ARG A 149 -12.16 -9.32 -8.79
CA ARG A 149 -12.16 -10.19 -7.61
C ARG A 149 -12.79 -9.46 -6.44
N SER A 150 -13.42 -10.21 -5.54
CA SER A 150 -13.95 -9.66 -4.30
C SER A 150 -13.62 -10.56 -3.11
N ARG A 151 -13.32 -9.95 -1.96
CA ARG A 151 -13.09 -10.63 -0.68
C ARG A 151 -13.63 -9.78 0.48
N PRO A 152 -14.03 -10.41 1.58
CA PRO A 152 -14.21 -9.69 2.83
C PRO A 152 -12.92 -8.97 3.24
N SER A 153 -13.05 -7.73 3.73
CA SER A 153 -12.01 -7.05 4.50
C SER A 153 -12.03 -7.55 5.93
#